data_AF-A0A937SWX3-F1
#
_entry.id   AF-A0A937SWX3-F1
#
_cell.length_a   1.000
_cell.length_b   1.000
_cell.length_c   1.000
_cell.angle_alpha   90.00
_cell.angle_beta   90.00
_cell.angle_gamma   90.00
#
_symmetry.space_group_name_H-M   'P 1'
#
loop_
_entity.id
_entity.type
_entity.pdbx_description
1 polymer ?
#
loop_
_entity_poly.entity_id
_entity_poly.type
_entity_poly.pdbx_seq_one_letter_code
_entity_poly.pdbx_strand_id
1 'polypeptide(L)'
;MRILVYFFVTFFLISGVQADPTFADMAVLLAKGQFKEHVPAEASLEECVSFLNKHGICFSLFDLIDSSKPVTKEDFARVLGQSRLLFLGEAELANGCIKRPDLAGSWVDYCLLNDVDLLNLWIGFLRRTEKGSLPEVEQFFYRT
;
A
#
# COMPACT_ATOMS: atom_id res chain seq x y z
N MET A 1 -7.67 -11.16 -62.12
CA MET A 1 -6.84 -10.32 -61.23
C MET A 1 -7.75 -9.44 -60.38
N ARG A 2 -8.10 -9.85 -59.16
CA ARG A 2 -8.70 -9.00 -58.12
C ARG A 2 -8.32 -9.60 -56.76
N ILE A 3 -7.29 -9.04 -56.15
CA ILE A 3 -6.84 -9.35 -54.79
C ILE A 3 -7.75 -8.54 -53.86
N LEU A 4 -8.68 -9.22 -53.17
CA LEU A 4 -9.40 -8.61 -52.06
C LEU A 4 -8.47 -8.64 -50.84
N VAL A 5 -7.88 -7.49 -50.53
CA VAL A 5 -7.07 -7.30 -49.32
C VAL A 5 -8.04 -7.19 -48.14
N TYR A 6 -8.17 -8.27 -47.37
CA TYR A 6 -8.80 -8.25 -46.06
C TYR A 6 -7.88 -7.53 -45.08
N PHE A 7 -8.10 -6.23 -44.88
CA PHE A 7 -7.54 -5.50 -43.74
C PHE A 7 -8.30 -5.93 -42.48
N PHE A 8 -7.86 -7.02 -41.87
CA PHE A 8 -8.18 -7.35 -40.49
C PHE A 8 -7.39 -6.38 -39.60
N VAL A 9 -8.02 -5.25 -39.25
CA VAL A 9 -7.54 -4.43 -38.14
C VAL A 9 -7.96 -5.17 -36.87
N THR A 10 -7.10 -6.05 -36.38
CA THR A 10 -7.14 -6.55 -35.01
C THR A 10 -6.85 -5.37 -34.09
N PHE A 11 -7.92 -4.65 -33.74
CA PHE A 11 -7.92 -3.72 -32.63
C PHE A 11 -7.76 -4.56 -31.36
N PHE A 12 -6.52 -4.84 -30.98
CA PHE A 12 -6.18 -5.33 -29.65
C PHE A 12 -6.62 -4.25 -28.66
N LEU A 13 -7.83 -4.39 -28.14
CA LEU A 13 -8.21 -3.84 -26.85
C LEU A 13 -7.31 -4.53 -25.82
N ILE A 14 -6.10 -3.98 -25.64
CA ILE A 14 -5.40 -4.14 -24.38
C ILE A 14 -6.22 -3.29 -23.41
N SER A 15 -7.30 -3.87 -22.89
CA SER A 15 -7.83 -3.46 -21.61
C SER A 15 -6.67 -3.66 -20.64
N GLY A 16 -5.90 -2.60 -20.38
CA GLY A 16 -4.91 -2.61 -19.32
C GLY A 16 -5.67 -3.03 -18.08
N VAL A 17 -5.41 -4.24 -17.59
CA VAL A 17 -5.88 -4.68 -16.29
C VAL A 17 -5.23 -3.71 -15.32
N GLN A 18 -5.99 -2.71 -14.88
CA GLN A 18 -5.57 -1.78 -13.86
C GLN A 18 -5.46 -2.63 -12.60
N ALA A 19 -4.22 -2.89 -12.17
CA ALA A 19 -3.98 -3.67 -10.97
C ALA A 19 -4.45 -2.84 -9.77
N ASP A 20 -5.37 -3.40 -8.99
CA ASP A 20 -5.80 -2.76 -7.76
C ASP A 20 -4.62 -2.74 -6.76
N PRO A 21 -4.39 -1.61 -6.06
CA PRO A 21 -3.34 -1.51 -5.06
C PRO A 21 -3.55 -2.54 -3.94
N THR A 22 -2.46 -3.21 -3.56
CA THR A 22 -2.48 -4.24 -2.52
C THR A 22 -1.90 -3.74 -1.19
N PHE A 23 -2.14 -4.48 -0.11
CA PHE A 23 -1.51 -4.21 1.19
C PHE A 23 0.01 -4.35 1.12
N ALA A 24 0.52 -5.22 0.25
CA ALA A 24 1.95 -5.36 0.01
C ALA A 24 2.55 -4.09 -0.61
N ASP A 25 1.86 -3.48 -1.58
CA ASP A 25 2.29 -2.20 -2.16
C ASP A 25 2.32 -1.09 -1.11
N MET A 26 1.30 -1.05 -0.24
CA MET A 26 1.22 -0.09 0.86
C MET A 26 2.36 -0.27 1.87
N ALA A 27 2.69 -1.52 2.24
CA ALA A 27 3.78 -1.82 3.16
C ALA A 27 5.14 -1.36 2.60
N VAL A 28 5.42 -1.67 1.33
CA VAL A 28 6.68 -1.30 0.67
C VAL A 28 6.80 0.23 0.54
N LEU A 29 5.75 0.93 0.08
CA LEU A 29 5.78 2.38 -0.05
C LEU A 29 5.96 3.09 1.28
N LEU A 30 5.34 2.57 2.34
CA LEU A 30 5.49 3.14 3.66
C LEU A 30 6.90 2.93 4.21
N ALA A 31 7.37 1.68 4.23
CA ALA A 31 8.68 1.32 4.75
C ALA A 31 9.80 2.07 4.02
N LYS A 32 9.80 2.01 2.69
CA LYS A 32 10.88 2.59 1.86
C LYS A 32 10.68 4.06 1.53
N GLY A 33 9.48 4.59 1.76
CA GLY A 33 9.16 6.01 1.55
C GLY A 33 9.30 6.82 2.84
N GLN A 34 8.47 6.51 3.84
CA GLN A 34 8.46 7.25 5.11
C GLN A 34 9.61 6.86 6.03
N PHE A 35 10.04 5.59 6.01
CA PHE A 35 11.13 5.08 6.87
C PHE A 35 12.41 4.79 6.09
N LYS A 36 12.65 5.50 4.97
CA LYS A 36 13.80 5.29 4.06
C LYS A 36 15.18 5.33 4.73
N GLU A 37 15.30 6.00 5.87
CA GLU A 37 16.56 6.10 6.64
C GLU A 37 16.78 4.88 7.55
N HIS A 38 15.74 4.07 7.76
CA HIS A 38 15.74 2.90 8.63
C HIS A 38 15.55 1.59 7.87
N VAL A 39 15.09 1.65 6.62
CA VAL A 39 14.85 0.50 5.76
C VAL A 39 15.75 0.61 4.52
N PRO A 40 16.60 -0.40 4.24
CA PRO A 40 17.45 -0.41 3.06
C PRO A 40 16.67 -0.23 1.76
N ALA A 41 17.27 0.42 0.77
CA ALA A 41 16.63 0.67 -0.53
C ALA A 41 16.38 -0.62 -1.32
N GLU A 42 17.10 -1.69 -0.99
CA GLU A 42 17.02 -3.03 -1.56
C GLU A 42 16.15 -3.98 -0.72
N ALA A 43 15.54 -3.50 0.37
CA ALA A 43 14.76 -4.34 1.27
C ALA A 43 13.62 -5.05 0.53
N SER A 44 13.44 -6.34 0.85
CA SER A 44 12.36 -7.18 0.34
C SER A 44 11.00 -6.78 0.94
N LEU A 45 9.91 -7.30 0.36
CA LEU A 45 8.57 -7.15 0.94
C LEU A 45 8.52 -7.66 2.39
N GLU A 46 9.12 -8.83 2.65
CA GLU A 46 9.14 -9.46 3.97
C GLU A 46 9.89 -8.59 5.00
N GLU A 47 11.01 -7.99 4.60
CA GLU A 47 11.80 -7.09 5.44
C GLU A 47 11.03 -5.79 5.73
N CYS A 48 10.34 -5.24 4.72
CA CYS A 48 9.47 -4.07 4.88
C CYS A 48 8.35 -4.35 5.89
N VAL A 49 7.62 -5.45 5.71
CA VAL A 49 6.51 -5.86 6.60
C VAL A 49 7.02 -6.16 8.00
N SER A 50 8.14 -6.88 8.12
CA SER A 50 8.74 -7.22 9.41
C SER A 50 9.18 -5.97 10.18
N PHE A 51 9.80 -5.01 9.48
CA PHE A 51 10.15 -3.71 10.06
C PHE A 51 8.91 -2.98 10.58
N LEU A 52 7.86 -2.86 9.77
CA LEU A 52 6.63 -2.14 10.14
C LEU A 52 5.92 -2.81 11.32
N ASN A 53 5.72 -4.12 11.26
CA ASN A 53 5.09 -4.91 12.31
C ASN A 53 5.87 -4.82 13.63
N LYS A 54 7.21 -4.84 13.58
CA LYS A 54 8.08 -4.68 14.76
C LYS A 54 7.87 -3.34 15.47
N HIS A 55 7.50 -2.30 14.74
CA HIS A 55 7.20 -0.98 15.30
C HIS A 55 5.70 -0.75 15.55
N GLY A 56 4.89 -1.81 15.46
CA GLY A 56 3.45 -1.78 15.74
C GLY A 56 2.59 -1.22 14.61
N ILE A 57 3.15 -0.95 13.43
CA ILE A 57 2.38 -0.61 12.23
C ILE A 57 1.98 -1.94 11.56
N CYS A 58 0.81 -2.45 11.92
CA CYS A 58 0.45 -3.83 11.65
C CYS A 58 -0.08 -4.07 10.23
N PHE A 59 0.47 -5.09 9.58
CA PHE A 59 -0.03 -5.71 8.36
C PHE A 59 -0.30 -7.19 8.67
N SER A 60 -1.53 -7.65 8.40
CA SER A 60 -1.87 -9.05 8.62
C SER A 60 -1.37 -9.90 7.46
N LEU A 61 -0.98 -11.15 7.74
CA LEU A 61 -0.54 -12.08 6.71
C LEU A 61 -1.64 -12.36 5.69
N PHE A 62 -2.90 -12.41 6.13
CA PHE A 62 -4.05 -12.61 5.24
C PHE A 62 -4.22 -11.44 4.26
N ASP A 63 -4.10 -10.21 4.74
CA ASP A 63 -4.18 -9.02 3.88
C ASP A 63 -3.04 -8.96 2.86
N LEU A 64 -1.87 -9.47 3.23
CA LEU A 64 -0.70 -9.49 2.35
C LEU A 64 -0.82 -10.54 1.24
N ILE A 65 -1.37 -11.73 1.53
CA ILE A 65 -1.46 -12.84 0.56
C ILE A 65 -2.70 -12.73 -0.33
N ASP A 66 -3.78 -12.13 0.16
CA ASP A 66 -5.02 -11.97 -0.60
C ASP A 66 -4.92 -10.79 -1.58
N SER A 67 -4.37 -11.05 -2.77
CA SER A 67 -4.29 -10.07 -3.86
C SER A 67 -5.65 -9.64 -4.42
N SER A 68 -6.75 -10.30 -4.01
CA SER A 68 -8.11 -9.93 -4.44
C SER A 68 -8.77 -8.91 -3.52
N LYS A 69 -8.19 -8.66 -2.34
CA LYS A 69 -8.70 -7.68 -1.39
C LYS A 69 -8.16 -6.28 -1.71
N PRO A 70 -9.00 -5.35 -2.21
CA PRO A 70 -8.54 -4.00 -2.49
C PRO A 70 -8.21 -3.27 -1.19
N VAL A 71 -7.14 -2.47 -1.21
CA VAL A 71 -6.85 -1.54 -0.12
C VAL A 71 -7.89 -0.43 -0.11
N THR A 72 -8.46 -0.15 1.07
CA THR A 72 -9.38 0.98 1.24
C THR A 72 -8.65 2.22 1.75
N LYS A 73 -9.29 3.39 1.60
CA LYS A 73 -8.78 4.64 2.19
C LYS A 73 -8.73 4.55 3.72
N GLU A 74 -9.64 3.79 4.32
CA GLU A 74 -9.71 3.54 5.76
C GLU A 74 -8.53 2.69 6.24
N ASP A 75 -8.13 1.68 5.47
CA ASP A 75 -6.91 0.89 5.72
C ASP A 75 -5.66 1.77 5.63
N PHE A 76 -5.60 2.62 4.62
CA PHE A 76 -4.51 3.57 4.42
C PHE A 76 -4.43 4.60 5.57
N ALA A 77 -5.58 5.13 6.01
CA ALA A 77 -5.67 6.04 7.14
C ALA A 77 -5.17 5.39 8.44
N ARG A 78 -5.49 4.11 8.67
CA ARG A 78 -4.98 3.35 9.81
C ARG A 78 -3.45 3.33 9.81
N VAL A 79 -2.87 2.91 8.70
CA VAL A 79 -1.41 2.76 8.59
C VAL A 79 -0.69 4.10 8.71
N LEU A 80 -1.22 5.16 8.09
CA LEU A 80 -0.70 6.52 8.27
C LEU A 80 -0.83 7.04 9.69
N GLY A 81 -1.97 6.79 10.34
CA GLY A 81 -2.22 7.20 11.71
C GLY A 81 -1.25 6.54 12.68
N GLN A 82 -1.05 5.22 12.54
CA GLN A 82 -0.05 4.46 13.30
C GLN A 82 1.37 5.00 13.08
N SER A 83 1.73 5.27 11.83
CA SER A 83 3.04 5.83 11.48
C SER A 83 3.25 7.20 12.12
N ARG A 84 2.24 8.07 12.09
CA ARG A 84 2.31 9.40 12.72
C ARG A 84 2.50 9.31 14.23
N LEU A 85 1.73 8.48 14.92
CA LEU A 85 1.89 8.29 16.38
C LEU A 85 3.30 7.79 16.71
N LEU A 86 3.84 6.88 15.91
CA LEU A 86 5.21 6.42 16.04
C LEU A 86 6.21 7.57 15.88
N PHE A 87 6.07 8.40 14.83
CA PHE A 87 6.96 9.54 14.60
C PHE A 87 6.90 10.61 15.68
N LEU A 88 5.72 10.82 16.29
CA LEU A 88 5.55 11.79 17.37
C LEU A 88 6.03 11.25 18.73
N GLY A 89 6.34 9.96 18.83
CA GLY A 89 6.65 9.31 20.11
C GLY A 89 5.43 9.13 21.02
N GLU A 90 4.23 9.18 20.46
CA GLU A 90 2.93 9.07 21.14
C GLU A 90 2.29 7.68 20.97
N ALA A 91 3.04 6.73 20.41
CA ALA A 91 2.55 5.39 20.13
C ALA A 91 2.30 4.58 21.41
N GLU A 92 1.05 4.21 21.64
CA GLU A 92 0.67 3.18 22.60
C GLU A 92 0.36 1.87 21.89
N LEU A 93 0.77 0.72 22.46
CA LEU A 93 0.54 -0.59 21.86
C LEU A 93 -0.65 -1.29 22.51
N ALA A 94 -1.50 -1.90 21.68
CA ALA A 94 -2.51 -2.87 22.07
C ALA A 94 -2.37 -4.09 21.16
N ASN A 95 -2.17 -5.28 21.77
CA ASN A 95 -1.96 -6.54 21.04
C ASN A 95 -0.84 -6.48 19.99
N GLY A 96 0.26 -5.78 20.31
CA GLY A 96 1.41 -5.64 19.40
C GLY A 96 1.23 -4.61 18.28
N CYS A 97 0.07 -3.95 18.19
CA CYS A 97 -0.21 -2.92 17.20
C CYS A 97 -0.39 -1.56 17.86
N ILE A 98 -0.01 -0.48 17.17
CA ILE A 98 -0.28 0.88 17.64
C ILE A 98 -1.80 1.05 17.73
N LYS A 99 -2.25 1.37 18.94
CA LYS A 99 -3.64 1.61 19.30
C LYS A 99 -4.05 2.99 18.79
N ARG A 100 -5.29 3.09 18.32
CA ARG A 100 -5.91 4.39 18.03
C ARG A 100 -6.20 5.14 19.34
N PRO A 101 -5.91 6.45 19.44
CA PRO A 101 -6.32 7.26 20.58
C PRO A 101 -7.84 7.22 20.80
N ASP A 102 -8.26 7.17 22.06
CA ASP A 102 -9.67 7.00 22.44
C ASP A 102 -10.56 8.19 22.01
N LEU A 103 -9.95 9.36 21.81
CA LEU A 103 -10.62 10.56 21.32
C LEU A 103 -11.04 10.48 19.84
N ALA A 104 -10.47 9.54 19.06
CA ALA A 104 -10.78 9.37 17.65
C ALA A 104 -11.77 8.21 17.43
N GLY A 105 -12.89 8.49 16.76
CA GLY A 105 -13.92 7.49 16.41
C GLY A 105 -13.48 6.51 15.32
N SER A 106 -12.58 6.96 14.44
CA SER A 106 -11.96 6.18 13.36
C SER A 106 -10.52 6.64 13.11
N TRP A 107 -9.73 5.85 12.37
CA TRP A 107 -8.40 6.31 11.95
C TRP A 107 -8.47 7.47 10.95
N VAL A 108 -9.55 7.55 10.16
CA VAL A 108 -9.84 8.69 9.31
C VAL A 108 -10.06 9.94 10.18
N ASP A 109 -10.85 9.83 11.26
CA ASP A 109 -11.05 10.95 12.20
C ASP A 109 -9.74 11.36 12.86
N TYR A 110 -8.90 10.40 13.27
CA TYR A 110 -7.57 10.69 13.80
C TYR A 110 -6.74 11.51 12.81
N CYS A 111 -6.71 11.11 11.54
CA CYS A 111 -6.01 11.86 10.49
C CYS A 111 -6.57 13.28 10.33
N LEU A 112 -7.89 13.44 10.34
CA LEU A 112 -8.56 14.75 10.21
C LEU A 112 -8.27 15.66 11.40
N LEU A 113 -8.34 15.14 12.63
CA LEU A 113 -8.07 15.89 13.87
C LEU A 113 -6.61 16.32 14.01
N ASN A 114 -5.70 15.67 13.29
CA ASN A 114 -4.25 15.89 13.38
C ASN A 114 -3.66 16.46 12.08
N ASP A 115 -4.48 17.10 11.25
CA ASP A 115 -4.08 17.76 10.00
C ASP A 115 -3.24 16.87 9.07
N VAL A 116 -3.52 15.57 9.06
CA VAL A 116 -2.93 14.64 8.09
C VAL A 116 -3.68 14.79 6.78
N ASP A 117 -2.97 15.17 5.73
CA ASP A 117 -3.51 15.32 4.37
C ASP A 117 -3.78 13.95 3.71
N LEU A 118 -4.76 13.24 4.26
CA LEU A 118 -5.10 11.86 3.92
C LEU A 118 -5.51 11.75 2.44
N LEU A 119 -6.22 12.75 1.90
CA LEU A 119 -6.69 12.72 0.52
C LEU A 119 -5.54 12.77 -0.47
N ASN A 120 -4.61 13.72 -0.31
CA ASN A 120 -3.49 13.83 -1.23
C ASN A 120 -2.52 12.66 -1.11
N LEU A 121 -2.29 12.16 0.13
CA LEU A 121 -1.48 10.96 0.34
C LEU A 121 -2.12 9.72 -0.30
N TRP A 122 -3.44 9.56 -0.19
CA TRP A 122 -4.19 8.48 -0.82
C TRP A 122 -4.11 8.53 -2.35
N ILE A 123 -4.34 9.70 -2.95
CA ILE A 123 -4.20 9.90 -4.40
C ILE A 123 -2.76 9.61 -4.85
N GLY A 124 -1.77 10.02 -4.05
CA GLY A 124 -0.36 9.74 -4.30
C GLY A 124 -0.05 8.24 -4.28
N PHE A 125 -0.65 7.49 -3.35
CA PHE A 125 -0.56 6.04 -3.29
C PHE A 125 -1.15 5.40 -4.54
N LEU A 126 -2.40 5.72 -4.88
CA LEU A 126 -3.07 5.19 -6.08
C LEU A 126 -2.27 5.44 -7.36
N ARG A 127 -1.71 6.65 -7.52
CA ARG A 127 -0.90 6.99 -8.69
C ARG A 127 0.38 6.17 -8.80
N ARG A 128 0.98 5.78 -7.66
CA ARG A 128 2.22 4.98 -7.65
C ARG A 128 1.97 3.52 -8.04
N THR A 129 0.77 3.01 -7.80
CA THR A 129 0.37 1.62 -8.09
C THR A 129 -0.44 1.50 -9.38
N GLU A 130 -0.78 2.60 -10.05
CA GLU A 130 -1.64 2.63 -11.24
C GLU A 130 -1.12 1.75 -12.40
N LYS A 131 0.19 1.55 -12.48
CA LYS A 131 0.84 0.77 -13.55
C LYS A 131 1.09 -0.70 -13.20
N GLY A 132 0.70 -1.15 -12.02
CA GLY A 132 1.07 -2.46 -11.47
C GLY A 132 1.60 -2.34 -10.05
N SER A 133 1.73 -3.50 -9.40
CA SER A 133 2.37 -3.60 -8.09
C SER A 133 3.86 -3.24 -8.18
N LEU A 134 4.44 -2.93 -7.02
CA LEU A 134 5.85 -2.56 -6.93
C LEU A 134 6.75 -3.78 -7.20
N PRO A 135 8.00 -3.57 -7.67
CA PRO A 135 8.90 -4.66 -8.01
C PRO A 135 9.12 -5.68 -6.88
N GLU A 136 9.13 -5.22 -5.63
CA GLU A 136 9.28 -6.07 -4.44
C GLU A 136 8.08 -7.00 -4.25
N VAL A 137 6.89 -6.53 -4.61
CA VAL A 137 5.65 -7.29 -4.55
C VAL A 137 5.61 -8.30 -5.68
N GLU A 138 5.91 -7.86 -6.91
CA GLU A 138 6.00 -8.75 -8.07
C GLU A 138 7.02 -9.88 -7.83
N GLN A 139 8.23 -9.54 -7.36
CA GLN A 139 9.25 -10.54 -7.06
C GLN A 139 8.82 -11.51 -5.96
N PHE A 140 8.02 -11.09 -5.00
CA PHE A 140 7.54 -11.97 -3.94
C PHE A 140 6.56 -13.02 -4.48
N PHE A 141 5.60 -12.60 -5.32
CA PHE A 141 4.56 -13.51 -5.84
C PHE A 141 4.96 -14.33 -7.06
N TYR A 142 5.91 -13.85 -7.88
CA TYR A 142 6.32 -14.51 -9.12
C TYR A 142 7.64 -15.31 -9.00
N ARG A 143 8.20 -15.45 -7.80
CA ARG A 143 9.25 -16.43 -7.50
C ARG A 143 8.64 -17.84 -7.41
N THR A 144 8.26 -18.40 -8.55
CA THR A 144 7.94 -19.83 -8.73
C THR A 144 8.73 -20.39 -9.89
#